data_AF-A0A2H5EYZ3-F1
#
_entry.id   AF-A0A2H5EYZ3-F1
#
_cell.length_a   1.000
_cell.length_b   1.000
_cell.length_c   1.000
_cell.angle_alpha   90.00
_cell.angle_beta   90.00
_cell.angle_gamma   90.00
#
_symmetry.space_group_name_H-M   'P 1'
#
loop_
_entity.id
_entity.type
_entity.pdbx_description
1 polymer ?
#
loop_
_entity_poly.entity_id
_entity_poly.type
_entity_poly.pdbx_seq_one_letter_code
_entity_poly.pdbx_strand_id
1 'polypeptide(L)'
;MIRALPLLFLALALSVLPAGAQGLEGLAPLQQQGAAGLGQNAVLIVLGLTAISLAPGIAIMVTCFPFIVTVLSILRQSIGLPQSPPNMLIVSLAIFLTWFIIDPVLREAWEVAGLPLSEGRISLTEALSLGIEPFRGFMIARTDPDTLLALAEVAPAGIGPPERLSVLVPAFMLSEITRAFEIGFLISLPFLIIDLVVSAVLMSMGMMMVPPVMVALPFKLAFFVVVDGWTLIAGALVRSYQ
;
A
#
# COMPACT_ATOMS: atom_id res chain seq x y z
N MET A 1 44.71 -8.97 54.83
CA MET A 1 45.53 -8.21 53.86
C MET A 1 45.89 -9.02 52.59
N ILE A 2 45.00 -9.91 52.09
CA ILE A 2 45.31 -10.84 50.96
C ILE A 2 44.47 -10.52 49.69
N ARG A 3 43.55 -9.55 49.74
CA ARG A 3 42.67 -9.21 48.60
C ARG A 3 43.20 -8.08 47.68
N ALA A 4 44.33 -7.46 48.01
CA ALA A 4 44.89 -6.35 47.21
C ALA A 4 45.95 -6.79 46.18
N LEU A 5 46.45 -8.03 46.28
CA LEU A 5 47.50 -8.56 45.41
C LEU A 5 47.08 -8.77 43.93
N PRO A 6 45.84 -9.23 43.61
CA PRO A 6 45.46 -9.43 42.20
C PRO A 6 45.13 -8.10 41.49
N LEU A 7 44.73 -7.07 42.22
CA LEU A 7 44.46 -5.73 41.67
C LEU A 7 45.76 -4.99 41.30
N LEU A 8 46.85 -5.22 42.04
CA LEU A 8 48.16 -4.66 41.73
C LEU A 8 48.77 -5.31 40.46
N PHE A 9 48.58 -6.61 40.27
CA PHE A 9 49.03 -7.33 39.06
C PHE A 9 48.24 -6.93 37.81
N LEU A 10 46.93 -6.69 37.94
CA LEU A 10 46.09 -6.22 36.84
C LEU A 10 46.42 -4.78 36.43
N ALA A 11 46.74 -3.91 37.40
CA ALA A 11 47.17 -2.53 37.14
C ALA A 11 48.56 -2.47 36.50
N LEU A 12 49.48 -3.36 36.87
CA LEU A 12 50.81 -3.47 36.27
C LEU A 12 50.77 -4.06 34.85
N ALA A 13 49.81 -4.95 34.56
CA ALA A 13 49.59 -5.48 33.21
C ALA A 13 48.99 -4.43 32.25
N LEU A 14 48.19 -3.49 32.76
CA LEU A 14 47.60 -2.42 31.94
C LEU A 14 48.58 -1.29 31.60
N SER A 15 49.63 -1.06 32.38
CA SER A 15 50.58 0.04 32.16
C SER A 15 51.69 -0.28 31.14
N VAL A 16 51.83 -1.53 30.71
CA VAL A 16 52.83 -1.96 29.70
C VAL A 16 52.30 -1.90 28.26
N LEU A 17 51.00 -1.59 28.08
CA LEU A 17 50.37 -1.52 26.75
C LEU A 17 50.73 -0.32 25.84
N PRO A 18 51.29 0.83 26.28
CA PRO A 18 51.53 1.93 25.34
C PRO A 18 52.80 1.75 24.50
N ALA A 19 53.65 0.77 24.79
CA ALA A 19 54.93 0.58 24.08
C ALA A 19 54.81 -0.09 22.70
N GLY A 20 53.64 -0.64 22.35
CA GLY A 20 53.37 -1.24 21.04
C GLY A 20 52.72 -0.31 20.00
N ALA A 21 52.38 0.93 20.38
CA ALA A 21 51.59 1.85 19.54
C ALA A 21 52.42 2.77 18.63
N GLN A 22 53.75 2.73 18.70
CA GLN A 22 54.63 3.67 17.98
C GLN A 22 55.01 3.22 16.55
N GLY A 23 54.31 2.23 15.97
CA GLY A 23 54.57 1.71 14.61
C GLY A 23 53.41 1.82 13.62
N LEU A 24 52.30 2.48 13.97
CA LEU A 24 51.04 2.47 13.19
C LEU A 24 50.63 3.83 12.63
N GLU A 25 51.49 4.84 12.64
CA GLU A 25 51.21 6.16 12.03
C GLU A 25 51.05 6.09 10.50
N GLY A 26 51.53 5.01 9.85
CA GLY A 26 51.39 4.79 8.41
C GLY A 26 50.10 4.08 7.95
N LEU A 27 49.27 3.59 8.88
CA LEU A 27 48.04 2.84 8.57
C LEU A 27 46.75 3.61 8.91
N ALA A 28 46.87 4.75 9.60
CA ALA A 28 45.74 5.66 9.87
C ALA A 28 44.98 6.10 8.59
N PRO A 29 45.63 6.40 7.45
CA PRO A 29 44.92 6.77 6.22
C PRO A 29 44.11 5.61 5.62
N LEU A 30 44.61 4.37 5.76
CA LEU A 30 43.97 3.15 5.22
C LEU A 30 42.83 2.67 6.12
N GLN A 31 42.92 2.87 7.43
CA GLN A 31 41.86 2.55 8.36
C GLN A 31 40.70 3.55 8.25
N GLN A 32 40.99 4.82 7.95
CA GLN A 32 39.97 5.84 7.71
C GLN A 32 39.30 5.69 6.34
N GLN A 33 40.03 5.25 5.30
CA GLN A 33 39.45 4.90 3.99
C GLN A 33 38.64 3.59 4.02
N GLY A 34 39.10 2.57 4.75
CA GLY A 34 38.36 1.32 4.94
C GLY A 34 37.09 1.50 5.78
N ALA A 35 37.16 2.30 6.85
CA ALA A 35 35.98 2.64 7.67
C ALA A 35 34.99 3.56 6.93
N ALA A 36 35.47 4.49 6.10
CA ALA A 36 34.63 5.34 5.26
C ALA A 36 33.94 4.53 4.14
N GLY A 37 34.65 3.61 3.49
CA GLY A 37 34.08 2.73 2.44
C GLY A 37 33.10 1.69 2.98
N LEU A 38 33.40 1.08 4.14
CA LEU A 38 32.47 0.18 4.83
C LEU A 38 31.25 0.93 5.36
N GLY A 39 31.43 2.13 5.91
CA GLY A 39 30.34 3.00 6.36
C GLY A 39 29.43 3.45 5.22
N GLN A 40 30.00 3.85 4.07
CA GLN A 40 29.22 4.27 2.90
C GLN A 40 28.44 3.11 2.29
N ASN A 41 29.05 1.93 2.17
CA ASN A 41 28.35 0.72 1.70
C ASN A 41 27.29 0.26 2.70
N ALA A 42 27.55 0.34 4.01
CA ALA A 42 26.56 0.04 5.04
C ALA A 42 25.38 1.01 4.99
N VAL A 43 25.61 2.31 4.79
CA VAL A 43 24.56 3.31 4.60
C VAL A 43 23.74 2.99 3.36
N LEU A 44 24.37 2.66 2.22
CA LEU A 44 23.67 2.30 0.99
C LEU A 44 22.82 1.02 1.15
N ILE A 45 23.34 0.00 1.84
CA ILE A 45 22.59 -1.24 2.13
C ILE A 45 21.38 -0.94 3.02
N VAL A 46 21.55 -0.12 4.07
CA VAL A 46 20.45 0.26 4.97
C VAL A 46 19.39 1.08 4.23
N LEU A 47 19.81 2.02 3.38
CA LEU A 47 18.90 2.82 2.54
C LEU A 47 18.14 1.92 1.54
N GLY A 48 18.84 0.98 0.91
CA GLY A 48 18.24 0.00 0.00
C GLY A 48 17.21 -0.89 0.69
N LEU A 49 17.53 -1.43 1.88
CA LEU A 49 16.61 -2.24 2.66
C LEU A 49 15.38 -1.45 3.10
N THR A 50 15.57 -0.18 3.47
CA THR A 50 14.46 0.71 3.85
C THR A 50 13.56 1.01 2.66
N ALA A 51 14.13 1.28 1.49
CA ALA A 51 13.38 1.50 0.26
C ALA A 51 12.56 0.26 -0.14
N ILE A 52 13.16 -0.93 -0.09
CA ILE A 52 12.48 -2.20 -0.40
C ILE A 52 11.36 -2.49 0.60
N SER A 53 11.54 -2.16 1.89
CA SER A 53 10.51 -2.34 2.91
C SER A 53 9.28 -1.43 2.67
N LEU A 54 9.50 -0.21 2.16
CA LEU A 54 8.43 0.74 1.89
C LEU A 54 7.74 0.50 0.53
N ALA A 55 8.42 -0.14 -0.41
CA ALA A 55 7.94 -0.36 -1.78
C ALA A 55 6.56 -1.05 -1.86
N PRO A 56 6.25 -2.13 -1.11
CA PRO A 56 4.93 -2.75 -1.14
C PRO A 56 3.80 -1.81 -0.71
N GLY A 57 4.05 -0.99 0.31
CA GLY A 57 3.08 -0.02 0.81
C GLY A 57 2.77 1.05 -0.23
N ILE A 58 3.81 1.58 -0.88
CA ILE A 58 3.65 2.57 -1.96
C ILE A 58 2.96 1.94 -3.17
N ALA A 59 3.37 0.73 -3.58
CA ALA A 59 2.75 0.02 -4.70
C ALA A 59 1.25 -0.18 -4.49
N ILE A 60 0.83 -0.50 -3.28
CA ILE A 60 -0.59 -0.61 -2.93
C ILE A 60 -1.31 0.74 -3.07
N MET A 61 -0.69 1.87 -2.71
CA MET A 61 -1.32 3.19 -2.79
C MET A 61 -1.44 3.74 -4.21
N VAL A 62 -0.48 3.43 -5.08
CA VAL A 62 -0.46 3.92 -6.48
C VAL A 62 -1.19 3.01 -7.47
N THR A 63 -1.90 2.00 -6.97
CA THR A 63 -2.68 1.05 -7.77
C THR A 63 -4.16 1.10 -7.41
N CYS A 64 -4.98 0.26 -8.03
CA CYS A 64 -6.42 0.17 -7.77
C CYS A 64 -6.80 -0.53 -6.46
N PHE A 65 -5.82 -1.00 -5.67
CA PHE A 65 -6.11 -1.74 -4.43
C PHE A 65 -7.03 -0.99 -3.45
N PRO A 66 -6.82 0.32 -3.13
CA PRO A 66 -7.64 1.04 -2.16
C PRO A 66 -9.11 1.12 -2.59
N PHE A 67 -9.37 1.25 -3.89
CA PHE A 67 -10.72 1.23 -4.44
C PHE A 67 -11.37 -0.15 -4.23
N ILE A 68 -10.71 -1.22 -4.68
CA ILE A 68 -11.26 -2.58 -4.65
C ILE A 68 -11.53 -3.02 -3.21
N VAL A 69 -10.57 -2.84 -2.30
CA VAL A 69 -10.72 -3.26 -0.91
C VAL A 69 -11.85 -2.51 -0.20
N THR A 70 -12.04 -1.23 -0.53
CA THR A 70 -13.11 -0.40 0.04
C THR A 70 -14.48 -0.86 -0.45
N VAL A 71 -14.66 -1.07 -1.76
CA VAL A 71 -15.93 -1.56 -2.32
C VAL A 71 -16.31 -2.93 -1.73
N LEU A 72 -15.36 -3.87 -1.69
CA LEU A 72 -15.60 -5.21 -1.12
C LEU A 72 -15.91 -5.15 0.39
N SER A 73 -15.29 -4.21 1.11
CA SER A 73 -15.57 -4.00 2.54
C SER A 73 -16.97 -3.44 2.79
N ILE A 74 -17.43 -2.50 1.96
CA ILE A 74 -18.79 -1.95 2.01
C ILE A 74 -19.82 -3.03 1.66
N LEU A 75 -19.53 -3.86 0.64
CA LEU A 75 -20.37 -5.01 0.29
C LEU A 75 -20.54 -5.96 1.48
N ARG A 76 -19.44 -6.35 2.16
CA ARG A 76 -19.51 -7.21 3.34
C ARG A 76 -20.42 -6.63 4.43
N GLN A 77 -20.28 -5.33 4.70
CA GLN A 77 -21.12 -4.65 5.69
C GLN A 77 -22.60 -4.63 5.26
N SER A 78 -22.87 -4.41 3.98
CA SER A 78 -24.22 -4.31 3.42
C SER A 78 -25.00 -5.63 3.48
N ILE A 79 -24.31 -6.76 3.27
CA ILE A 79 -24.89 -8.10 3.41
C ILE A 79 -25.31 -8.38 4.87
N GLY A 80 -24.67 -7.74 5.85
CA GLY A 80 -25.02 -7.85 7.27
C GLY A 80 -24.43 -9.07 7.99
N LEU A 81 -23.43 -9.73 7.39
CA LEU A 81 -22.73 -10.85 8.03
C LEU A 81 -21.67 -10.34 9.02
N PRO A 82 -21.75 -10.70 10.31
CA PRO A 82 -20.67 -10.42 11.23
C PRO A 82 -19.46 -11.30 10.88
N GLN A 83 -18.31 -10.67 10.59
CA GLN A 83 -17.01 -11.32 10.43
C GLN A 83 -16.84 -12.32 9.26
N SER A 84 -17.86 -12.51 8.42
CA SER A 84 -17.77 -13.32 7.20
C SER A 84 -18.11 -12.47 5.96
N PRO A 85 -17.29 -12.49 4.88
CA PRO A 85 -15.99 -13.14 4.78
C PRO A 85 -14.90 -12.51 5.69
N PRO A 86 -13.89 -13.29 6.11
CA PRO A 86 -12.78 -12.77 6.91
C PRO A 86 -12.06 -11.63 6.18
N ASN A 87 -11.54 -10.66 6.95
CA ASN A 87 -10.81 -9.52 6.36
C ASN A 87 -9.64 -9.97 5.47
N MET A 88 -8.95 -11.03 5.87
CA MET A 88 -7.85 -11.60 5.10
C MET A 88 -8.30 -12.07 3.71
N LEU A 89 -9.50 -12.66 3.59
CA LEU A 89 -10.02 -13.11 2.30
C LEU A 89 -10.35 -11.93 1.39
N ILE A 90 -10.96 -10.87 1.93
CA ILE A 90 -11.25 -9.64 1.18
C ILE A 90 -9.95 -9.00 0.67
N VAL A 91 -8.94 -8.90 1.53
CA VAL A 91 -7.64 -8.35 1.15
C VAL A 91 -6.96 -9.22 0.09
N SER A 92 -6.96 -10.55 0.24
CA SER A 92 -6.41 -11.46 -0.77
C SER A 92 -7.11 -11.31 -2.11
N LEU A 93 -8.44 -11.28 -2.12
CA LEU A 93 -9.22 -11.06 -3.35
C LEU A 93 -8.88 -9.70 -3.98
N ALA A 94 -8.78 -8.65 -3.18
CA ALA A 94 -8.41 -7.32 -3.65
C ALA A 94 -7.01 -7.31 -4.29
N ILE A 95 -6.02 -7.99 -3.70
CA ILE A 95 -4.67 -8.10 -4.27
C ILE A 95 -4.70 -8.83 -5.63
N PHE A 96 -5.41 -9.96 -5.73
CA PHE A 96 -5.49 -10.70 -6.99
C PHE A 96 -6.23 -9.93 -8.09
N LEU A 97 -7.32 -9.23 -7.75
CA LEU A 97 -8.00 -8.35 -8.70
C LEU A 97 -7.13 -7.15 -9.11
N THR A 98 -6.37 -6.58 -8.15
CA THR A 98 -5.41 -5.51 -8.43
C THR A 98 -4.37 -5.98 -9.44
N TRP A 99 -3.78 -7.16 -9.22
CA TRP A 99 -2.83 -7.77 -10.14
C TRP A 99 -3.42 -7.94 -11.54
N PHE A 100 -4.65 -8.46 -11.62
CA PHE A 100 -5.34 -8.65 -12.89
C PHE A 100 -5.58 -7.34 -13.66
N ILE A 101 -5.94 -6.27 -12.95
CA ILE A 101 -6.20 -4.95 -13.54
C ILE A 101 -4.90 -4.23 -13.95
N ILE A 102 -3.84 -4.38 -13.16
CA ILE A 102 -2.58 -3.63 -13.35
C ILE A 102 -1.58 -4.35 -14.27
N ASP A 103 -1.83 -5.59 -14.67
CA ASP A 103 -1.00 -6.36 -15.63
C ASP A 103 -0.55 -5.55 -16.87
N PRO A 104 -1.41 -4.80 -17.60
CA PRO A 104 -0.97 -4.00 -18.75
C PRO A 104 0.04 -2.90 -18.36
N VAL A 105 -0.17 -2.21 -17.23
CA VAL A 105 0.74 -1.15 -16.74
C VAL A 105 2.08 -1.74 -16.34
N LEU A 106 2.08 -2.93 -15.71
CA LEU A 106 3.30 -3.65 -15.35
C LEU A 106 4.09 -4.09 -16.59
N ARG A 107 3.40 -4.58 -17.62
CA ARG A 107 4.03 -4.98 -18.89
C ARG A 107 4.65 -3.78 -19.60
N GLU A 108 3.94 -2.67 -19.70
CA GLU A 108 4.45 -1.45 -20.30
C GLU A 108 5.68 -0.93 -19.55
N ALA A 109 5.63 -0.89 -18.21
CA ALA A 109 6.78 -0.50 -17.39
C ALA A 109 7.98 -1.45 -17.57
N TRP A 110 7.71 -2.76 -17.73
CA TRP A 110 8.76 -3.74 -18.02
C TRP A 110 9.40 -3.52 -19.40
N GLU A 111 8.61 -3.26 -20.43
CA GLU A 111 9.10 -3.05 -21.80
C GLU A 111 9.89 -1.75 -21.94
N VAL A 112 9.42 -0.66 -21.33
CA VAL A 112 10.04 0.67 -21.47
C VAL A 112 11.26 0.83 -20.56
N ALA A 113 11.26 0.23 -19.36
CA ALA A 113 12.35 0.41 -18.37
C ALA A 113 13.04 -0.88 -17.96
N GLY A 114 12.29 -1.96 -17.70
CA GLY A 114 12.85 -3.22 -17.20
C GLY A 114 13.81 -3.90 -18.18
N LEU A 115 13.36 -4.10 -19.41
CA LEU A 115 14.13 -4.77 -20.45
C LEU A 115 15.40 -3.97 -20.83
N PRO A 116 15.34 -2.65 -21.11
CA PRO A 116 16.54 -1.88 -21.45
C PRO A 116 17.54 -1.79 -20.28
N LEU A 117 17.06 -1.77 -19.02
CA LEU A 117 17.94 -1.81 -17.85
C LEU A 117 18.67 -3.15 -17.75
N SER A 118 17.96 -4.27 -17.96
CA SER A 118 18.55 -5.62 -17.90
C SER A 118 19.61 -5.86 -18.97
N GLU A 119 19.47 -5.18 -20.12
CA GLU A 119 20.42 -5.23 -21.23
C GLU A 119 21.54 -4.18 -21.10
N GLY A 120 21.53 -3.37 -20.04
CA GLY A 120 22.52 -2.31 -19.81
C GLY A 120 22.43 -1.15 -20.79
N ARG A 121 21.29 -0.97 -21.49
CA ARG A 121 21.05 0.12 -22.45
C ARG A 121 20.76 1.46 -21.78
N ILE A 122 20.18 1.44 -20.57
CA ILE A 122 19.85 2.63 -19.79
C ILE A 122 20.39 2.53 -18.36
N SER A 123 20.60 3.69 -17.73
CA SER A 123 21.00 3.76 -16.32
C SER A 123 19.83 3.43 -15.38
N LEU A 124 20.10 3.03 -14.14
CA LEU A 124 19.07 2.79 -13.12
C LEU A 124 18.18 4.03 -12.89
N THR A 125 18.77 5.23 -12.90
CA THR A 125 18.05 6.50 -12.73
C THR A 125 17.10 6.79 -13.88
N GLU A 126 17.50 6.44 -15.10
CA GLU A 126 16.67 6.61 -16.30
C GLU A 126 15.57 5.55 -16.33
N ALA A 127 15.87 4.31 -15.98
CA ALA A 127 14.88 3.24 -15.84
C ALA A 127 13.79 3.58 -14.81
N LEU A 128 14.16 4.17 -13.68
CA LEU A 128 13.18 4.65 -12.69
C LEU A 128 12.29 5.76 -13.25
N SER A 129 12.88 6.70 -14.00
CA SER A 129 12.13 7.82 -14.58
C SER A 129 11.14 7.34 -15.63
N LEU A 130 11.58 6.46 -16.53
CA LEU A 130 10.76 5.89 -17.60
C LEU A 130 9.71 4.89 -17.06
N GLY A 131 10.08 4.08 -16.07
CA GLY A 131 9.20 3.04 -15.52
C GLY A 131 8.05 3.60 -14.68
N ILE A 132 8.15 4.84 -14.21
CA ILE A 132 7.09 5.55 -13.49
C ILE A 132 6.01 6.07 -14.44
N GLU A 133 6.34 6.37 -15.70
CA GLU A 133 5.41 7.03 -16.63
C GLU A 133 4.14 6.23 -16.93
N PRO A 134 4.17 4.88 -17.13
CA PRO A 134 2.96 4.09 -17.27
C PRO A 134 2.03 4.18 -16.04
N PHE A 135 2.59 4.18 -14.84
CA PHE A 135 1.82 4.36 -13.60
C PHE A 135 1.25 5.78 -13.49
N ARG A 136 2.00 6.79 -13.93
CA ARG A 136 1.51 8.17 -14.00
C ARG A 136 0.32 8.26 -14.96
N GLY A 137 0.42 7.69 -16.15
CA GLY A 137 -0.66 7.64 -17.13
C GLY A 137 -1.91 6.95 -16.58
N PHE A 138 -1.73 5.81 -15.92
CA PHE A 138 -2.80 5.09 -15.22
C PHE A 138 -3.48 5.97 -14.16
N MET A 139 -2.72 6.64 -13.30
CA MET A 139 -3.26 7.52 -12.26
C MET A 139 -4.01 8.71 -12.85
N ILE A 140 -3.45 9.38 -13.87
CA ILE A 140 -4.10 10.53 -14.53
C ILE A 140 -5.44 10.12 -15.14
N ALA A 141 -5.50 8.96 -15.81
CA ALA A 141 -6.73 8.46 -16.42
C ALA A 141 -7.85 8.17 -15.38
N ARG A 142 -7.50 7.98 -14.11
CA ARG A 142 -8.44 7.62 -13.05
C ARG A 142 -8.69 8.76 -12.04
N THR A 143 -7.86 9.78 -12.04
CA THR A 143 -7.98 10.93 -11.14
C THR A 143 -9.06 11.87 -11.65
N ASP A 144 -9.90 12.34 -10.74
CA ASP A 144 -10.87 13.39 -11.02
C ASP A 144 -10.15 14.74 -11.25
N PRO A 145 -10.37 15.42 -12.38
CA PRO A 145 -9.67 16.66 -12.71
C PRO A 145 -9.89 17.77 -11.66
N ASP A 146 -11.10 17.88 -11.12
CA ASP A 146 -11.43 18.91 -10.13
C ASP A 146 -10.69 18.64 -8.81
N THR A 147 -10.62 17.37 -8.39
CA THR A 147 -9.85 16.94 -7.22
C THR A 147 -8.35 17.21 -7.39
N LEU A 148 -7.81 16.97 -8.59
CA LEU A 148 -6.41 17.25 -8.91
C LEU A 148 -6.10 18.75 -8.83
N LEU A 149 -6.96 19.58 -9.41
CA LEU A 149 -6.83 21.04 -9.39
C LEU A 149 -6.93 21.58 -7.94
N ALA A 150 -7.92 21.13 -7.18
CA ALA A 150 -8.11 21.54 -5.79
C ALA A 150 -6.87 21.23 -4.92
N LEU A 151 -6.24 20.07 -5.12
CA LEU A 151 -5.00 19.75 -4.41
C LEU A 151 -3.80 20.54 -4.92
N ALA A 152 -3.74 20.85 -6.20
CA ALA A 152 -2.69 21.68 -6.77
C ALA A 152 -2.75 23.13 -6.23
N GLU A 153 -3.94 23.66 -5.96
CA GLU A 153 -4.12 25.00 -5.37
C GLU A 153 -3.63 25.09 -3.92
N VAL A 154 -3.80 24.02 -3.14
CA VAL A 154 -3.38 23.96 -1.73
C VAL A 154 -1.92 23.48 -1.59
N ALA A 155 -1.32 22.99 -2.68
CA ALA A 155 0.05 22.52 -2.69
C ALA A 155 1.02 23.67 -2.32
N PRO A 156 1.97 23.44 -1.40
CA PRO A 156 3.04 24.40 -1.12
C PRO A 156 3.70 24.97 -2.39
N ALA A 157 3.94 26.28 -2.39
CA ALA A 157 4.57 26.98 -3.50
C ALA A 157 5.89 26.29 -3.91
N GLY A 158 6.06 26.05 -5.21
CA GLY A 158 7.25 25.38 -5.77
C GLY A 158 7.08 23.89 -6.05
N ILE A 159 5.96 23.29 -5.66
CA ILE A 159 5.50 22.03 -6.24
C ILE A 159 5.02 22.41 -7.65
N GLY A 160 5.76 21.99 -8.69
CA GLY A 160 5.52 22.38 -10.10
C GLY A 160 4.16 21.95 -10.67
N PRO A 161 4.08 21.46 -11.92
CA PRO A 161 2.77 21.18 -12.53
C PRO A 161 1.96 20.15 -11.72
N PRO A 162 0.61 20.22 -11.79
CA PRO A 162 -0.29 19.33 -11.02
C PRO A 162 -0.05 17.84 -11.29
N GLU A 163 0.50 17.51 -12.46
CA GLU A 163 0.85 16.16 -12.89
C GLU A 163 2.03 15.54 -12.12
N ARG A 164 2.74 16.31 -11.27
CA ARG A 164 3.81 15.78 -10.41
C ARG A 164 3.23 14.74 -9.44
N LEU A 165 3.96 13.62 -9.27
CA LEU A 165 3.58 12.53 -8.37
C LEU A 165 3.19 12.99 -6.94
N SER A 166 3.82 14.04 -6.42
CA SER A 166 3.52 14.59 -5.10
C SER A 166 2.10 15.14 -4.94
N VAL A 167 1.48 15.60 -6.04
CA VAL A 167 0.09 16.09 -6.07
C VAL A 167 -0.83 15.01 -6.65
N LEU A 168 -0.39 14.34 -7.72
CA LEU A 168 -1.14 13.30 -8.40
C LEU A 168 -1.47 12.10 -7.51
N VAL A 169 -0.52 11.59 -6.71
CA VAL A 169 -0.77 10.40 -5.87
C VAL A 169 -1.86 10.66 -4.83
N PRO A 170 -1.82 11.74 -4.02
CA PRO A 170 -2.92 12.07 -3.13
C PRO A 170 -4.26 12.32 -3.87
N ALA A 171 -4.23 13.00 -5.02
CA ALA A 171 -5.44 13.27 -5.81
C ALA A 171 -6.09 11.99 -6.34
N PHE A 172 -5.26 11.08 -6.87
CA PHE A 172 -5.67 9.76 -7.30
C PHE A 172 -6.31 8.97 -6.16
N MET A 173 -5.66 8.91 -4.99
CA MET A 173 -6.19 8.19 -3.84
C MET A 173 -7.55 8.73 -3.39
N LEU A 174 -7.71 10.06 -3.31
CA LEU A 174 -9.00 10.66 -2.97
C LEU A 174 -10.06 10.35 -4.02
N SER A 175 -9.72 10.45 -5.30
CA SER A 175 -10.64 10.15 -6.41
C SER A 175 -11.12 8.69 -6.36
N GLU A 176 -10.20 7.76 -6.11
CA GLU A 176 -10.49 6.34 -5.99
C GLU A 176 -11.33 6.01 -4.75
N ILE A 177 -11.05 6.66 -3.61
CA ILE A 177 -11.86 6.51 -2.40
C ILE A 177 -13.28 7.03 -2.64
N THR A 178 -13.45 8.24 -3.19
CA THR A 178 -14.77 8.80 -3.49
C THR A 178 -15.57 7.86 -4.39
N ARG A 179 -14.97 7.39 -5.49
CA ARG A 179 -15.62 6.45 -6.40
C ARG A 179 -15.96 5.11 -5.73
N ALA A 180 -15.10 4.62 -4.84
CA ALA A 180 -15.38 3.41 -4.08
C ALA A 180 -16.59 3.57 -3.15
N PHE A 181 -16.75 4.74 -2.54
CA PHE A 181 -17.91 5.06 -1.72
C PHE A 181 -19.19 5.18 -2.55
N GLU A 182 -19.13 5.82 -3.73
CA GLU A 182 -20.27 5.90 -4.65
C GLU A 182 -20.74 4.52 -5.09
N ILE A 183 -19.82 3.67 -5.55
CA ILE A 183 -20.14 2.31 -5.98
C ILE A 183 -20.59 1.46 -4.79
N GLY A 184 -19.91 1.59 -3.65
CA GLY A 184 -20.31 0.92 -2.41
C GLY A 184 -21.72 1.29 -1.98
N PHE A 185 -22.10 2.56 -2.10
CA PHE A 185 -23.46 3.04 -1.85
C PHE A 185 -24.46 2.38 -2.82
N LEU A 186 -24.19 2.39 -4.13
CA LEU A 186 -25.06 1.75 -5.13
C LEU A 186 -25.25 0.25 -4.85
N ILE A 187 -24.20 -0.45 -4.44
CA ILE A 187 -24.24 -1.87 -4.05
C ILE A 187 -25.09 -2.06 -2.79
N SER A 188 -25.06 -1.12 -1.85
CA SER A 188 -25.80 -1.20 -0.59
C SER A 188 -27.32 -1.02 -0.76
N LEU A 189 -27.78 -0.32 -1.80
CA LEU A 189 -29.18 0.00 -2.04
C LEU A 189 -30.13 -1.22 -2.06
N PRO A 190 -29.89 -2.30 -2.82
CA PRO A 190 -30.77 -3.47 -2.80
C PRO A 190 -30.88 -4.11 -1.41
N PHE A 191 -29.78 -4.14 -0.65
CA PHE A 191 -29.80 -4.68 0.72
C PHE A 191 -30.56 -3.78 1.69
N LEU A 192 -30.44 -2.46 1.53
CA LEU A 192 -31.19 -1.47 2.30
C LEU A 192 -32.70 -1.60 2.05
N ILE A 193 -33.11 -1.84 0.81
CA ILE A 193 -34.52 -2.08 0.46
C ILE A 193 -35.03 -3.34 1.17
N ILE A 194 -34.24 -4.43 1.20
CA ILE A 194 -34.61 -5.65 1.93
C ILE A 194 -34.77 -5.35 3.43
N ASP A 195 -33.84 -4.61 4.04
CA ASP A 195 -33.93 -4.24 5.46
C ASP A 195 -35.19 -3.43 5.77
N LEU A 196 -35.50 -2.44 4.94
CA LEU A 196 -36.66 -1.57 5.12
C LEU A 196 -37.98 -2.35 4.99
N VAL A 197 -38.08 -3.22 3.99
CA VAL A 197 -39.27 -4.05 3.76
C VAL A 197 -39.47 -5.04 4.91
N VAL A 198 -38.42 -5.77 5.31
CA VAL A 198 -38.50 -6.74 6.42
C VAL A 198 -38.88 -6.04 7.72
N SER A 199 -38.28 -4.88 8.00
CA SER A 199 -38.61 -4.10 9.19
C SER A 199 -40.09 -3.67 9.20
N ALA A 200 -40.60 -3.17 8.08
CA ALA A 200 -42.00 -2.76 7.96
C ALA A 200 -42.97 -3.93 8.19
N VAL A 201 -42.67 -5.12 7.64
CA VAL A 201 -43.48 -6.33 7.83
C VAL A 201 -43.47 -6.80 9.29
N LEU A 202 -42.30 -6.85 9.94
CA LEU A 202 -42.18 -7.26 11.34
C LEU A 202 -42.92 -6.31 12.28
N MET A 203 -42.81 -5.00 12.03
CA MET A 203 -43.55 -3.97 12.78
C MET A 203 -45.06 -4.15 12.60
N SER A 204 -45.52 -4.45 11.38
CA SER A 204 -46.94 -4.71 11.11
C SER A 204 -47.46 -5.98 11.81
N MET A 205 -46.61 -6.97 12.08
CA MET A 205 -46.97 -8.17 12.84
C MET A 205 -46.94 -7.97 14.36
N GLY A 206 -46.54 -6.80 14.84
CA GLY A 206 -46.40 -6.50 16.28
C GLY A 206 -45.14 -7.11 16.92
N MET A 207 -44.21 -7.66 16.13
CA MET A 207 -42.98 -8.28 16.64
C MET A 207 -41.87 -7.24 16.85
N MET A 208 -42.08 -6.32 17.80
CA MET A 208 -41.13 -5.23 18.08
C MET A 208 -39.81 -5.70 18.73
N MET A 209 -39.78 -6.90 19.30
CA MET A 209 -38.63 -7.43 20.05
C MET A 209 -37.63 -8.22 19.20
N VAL A 210 -37.98 -8.58 17.96
CA VAL A 210 -37.09 -9.31 17.06
C VAL A 210 -36.27 -8.31 16.25
N PRO A 211 -34.93 -8.31 16.34
CA PRO A 211 -34.11 -7.42 15.52
C PRO A 211 -34.34 -7.68 14.02
N PRO A 212 -34.80 -6.70 13.23
CA PRO A 212 -35.12 -6.92 11.82
C PRO A 212 -33.97 -7.46 10.98
N VAL A 213 -32.74 -7.08 11.34
CA VAL A 213 -31.50 -7.53 10.68
C VAL A 213 -31.35 -9.06 10.70
N MET A 214 -31.74 -9.71 11.79
CA MET A 214 -31.65 -11.17 11.91
C MET A 214 -32.60 -11.89 10.96
N VAL A 215 -33.76 -11.28 10.69
CA VAL A 215 -34.76 -11.82 9.77
C VAL A 215 -34.40 -11.48 8.32
N ALA A 216 -33.82 -10.30 8.07
CA ALA A 216 -33.44 -9.85 6.73
C ALA A 216 -32.22 -10.61 6.17
N LEU A 217 -31.30 -11.05 7.03
CA LEU A 217 -30.07 -11.75 6.63
C LEU A 217 -30.27 -12.92 5.65
N PRO A 218 -31.14 -13.93 5.91
CA PRO A 218 -31.36 -15.03 4.96
C PRO A 218 -31.88 -14.53 3.60
N PHE A 219 -32.72 -13.49 3.56
CA PHE A 219 -33.20 -12.91 2.29
C PHE A 219 -32.08 -12.21 1.54
N LYS A 220 -31.22 -11.46 2.22
CA LYS A 220 -30.05 -10.82 1.61
C LYS A 220 -29.09 -11.84 1.01
N LEU A 221 -28.81 -12.93 1.74
CA LEU A 221 -27.94 -14.00 1.26
C LEU A 221 -28.55 -14.73 0.07
N ALA A 222 -29.85 -15.06 0.14
CA ALA A 222 -30.56 -15.68 -0.97
C ALA A 222 -30.51 -14.79 -2.23
N PHE A 223 -30.84 -13.49 -2.08
CA PHE A 223 -30.73 -12.52 -3.16
C PHE A 223 -29.32 -12.49 -3.74
N PHE A 224 -28.29 -12.35 -2.90
CA PHE A 224 -26.91 -12.23 -3.33
C PHE A 224 -26.38 -13.49 -4.06
N VAL A 225 -26.79 -14.68 -3.62
CA VAL A 225 -26.43 -15.94 -4.29
C VAL A 225 -27.19 -16.11 -5.60
N VAL A 226 -28.48 -15.76 -5.64
CA VAL A 226 -29.33 -15.89 -6.86
C VAL A 226 -28.82 -15.02 -8.00
N VAL A 227 -28.27 -13.84 -7.70
CA VAL A 227 -27.72 -12.92 -8.71
C VAL A 227 -26.26 -13.20 -9.05
N ASP A 228 -25.66 -14.25 -8.48
CA ASP A 228 -24.23 -14.54 -8.55
C ASP A 228 -23.36 -13.31 -8.20
N GLY A 229 -23.66 -12.73 -7.03
CA GLY A 229 -23.18 -11.40 -6.66
C GLY A 229 -21.65 -11.26 -6.61
N TRP A 230 -20.90 -12.31 -6.23
CA TRP A 230 -19.44 -12.26 -6.25
C TRP A 230 -18.88 -12.08 -7.66
N THR A 231 -19.37 -12.86 -8.62
CA THR A 231 -18.96 -12.76 -10.03
C THR A 231 -19.37 -11.43 -10.63
N LEU A 232 -20.60 -10.97 -10.33
CA LEU A 232 -21.12 -9.70 -10.82
C LEU A 232 -20.25 -8.53 -10.34
N ILE A 233 -19.95 -8.47 -9.04
CA ILE A 233 -19.15 -7.40 -8.45
C ILE A 233 -17.70 -7.46 -8.93
N ALA A 234 -17.06 -8.63 -8.92
CA ALA A 234 -15.69 -8.77 -9.40
C ALA A 234 -15.58 -8.36 -10.87
N GLY A 235 -16.51 -8.80 -11.72
CA GLY A 235 -16.56 -8.41 -13.12
C GLY A 235 -16.82 -6.91 -13.33
N ALA A 236 -17.70 -6.30 -12.53
CA ALA A 236 -17.97 -4.87 -12.61
C ALA A 236 -16.76 -4.03 -12.20
N LEU A 237 -16.05 -4.44 -11.14
CA LEU A 237 -14.82 -3.80 -10.68
C LEU A 237 -13.74 -3.83 -11.77
N VAL A 238 -13.51 -4.99 -12.39
CA VAL A 238 -12.52 -5.11 -13.48
C VAL A 238 -12.89 -4.25 -14.68
N ARG A 239 -14.16 -4.29 -15.11
CA ARG A 239 -14.64 -3.47 -16.24
C ARG A 239 -14.57 -1.96 -15.96
N SER A 240 -14.57 -1.54 -14.70
CA SER A 240 -14.45 -0.11 -14.35
C SER A 240 -13.06 0.49 -14.60
N TYR A 241 -12.06 -0.35 -14.89
CA TYR A 241 -10.68 0.05 -15.23
C TYR A 241 -10.33 -0.15 -16.71
N GLN A 242 -11.26 -0.66 -17.51
CA GLN A 242 -11.14 -0.76 -18.97
C GLN A 242 -11.85 0.42 -19.62
#